data_AF-X1FKV2-F1
#
_entry.id   AF-X1FKV2-F1
#
_cell.length_a   1.000
_cell.length_b   1.000
_cell.length_c   1.000
_cell.angle_alpha   90.00
_cell.angle_beta   90.00
_cell.angle_gamma   90.00
#
_symmetry.space_group_name_H-M   'P 1'
#
loop_
_entity.id
_entity.type
_entity.pdbx_description
1 polymer ?
#
loop_
_entity_poly.entity_id
_entity_poly.type
_entity_poly.pdbx_seq_one_letter_code
_entity_poly.pdbx_strand_id
1 'polypeptide(L)'
;FLPPGVPPVISLFDERAVEAACRLKDKHGGAITVISMGSEKASDVVKHAISMGADEGFVLQDEAFESLDSFGIAYVLGKAIQKIGGYDLVLCGRQSADWGSGQVGSILAEILGIPVVTLACDIEAVDKKLRVKRIVKDGYEVLEAPMPSLVTVSSELGLPRLPAGMRIMIAARKQIPVWKAQDIGAESSQLDKANAHTEVTSLSVPTRKTECEIITGDTPSEAAANLASKLVKLM
;
A
#
# COMPACT_ATOMS: atom_id res chain seq x y z
N PHE A 1 -11.43 13.54 -1.63
CA PHE A 1 -10.84 14.91 -1.62
C PHE A 1 -9.39 14.82 -2.08
N LEU A 2 -9.08 15.20 -3.32
CA LEU A 2 -7.69 15.37 -3.75
C LEU A 2 -7.32 16.85 -3.57
N PRO A 3 -6.21 17.18 -2.88
CA PRO A 3 -5.77 18.56 -2.77
C PRO A 3 -5.50 19.15 -4.16
N PRO A 4 -5.99 20.37 -4.45
CA PRO A 4 -5.80 20.98 -5.76
C PRO A 4 -4.32 21.15 -6.07
N GLY A 5 -3.93 20.78 -7.30
CA GLY A 5 -2.54 20.89 -7.77
C GLY A 5 -1.62 19.72 -7.43
N VAL A 6 -2.10 18.69 -6.72
CA VAL A 6 -1.30 17.47 -6.45
C VAL A 6 -1.70 16.37 -7.44
N PRO A 7 -0.79 15.91 -8.32
CA PRO A 7 -1.08 14.79 -9.19
C PRO A 7 -1.23 13.51 -8.36
N PRO A 8 -2.17 12.62 -8.68
CA PRO A 8 -2.18 11.32 -8.04
C PRO A 8 -0.92 10.57 -8.44
N VAL A 9 -0.35 9.87 -7.47
CA VAL A 9 0.84 9.05 -7.61
C VAL A 9 0.54 7.69 -7.01
N ILE A 10 1.30 6.68 -7.41
CA ILE A 10 1.30 5.41 -6.69
C ILE A 10 1.63 5.68 -5.21
N SER A 11 0.96 4.98 -4.30
CA SER A 11 1.32 5.03 -2.88
C SER A 11 2.77 4.58 -2.71
N LEU A 12 3.55 5.29 -1.89
CA LEU A 12 4.95 4.95 -1.61
C LEU A 12 5.13 3.53 -1.07
N PHE A 13 4.11 2.98 -0.39
CA PHE A 13 4.13 1.62 0.12
C PHE A 13 3.78 0.59 -0.96
N ASP A 14 2.85 0.92 -1.86
CA ASP A 14 2.47 0.05 -2.97
C ASP A 14 3.57 -0.01 -4.04
N GLU A 15 4.26 1.11 -4.28
CA GLU A 15 5.43 1.14 -5.16
C GLU A 15 6.55 0.20 -4.65
N ARG A 16 6.72 0.12 -3.33
CA ARG A 16 7.63 -0.86 -2.70
C ARG A 16 7.11 -2.29 -2.83
N ALA A 17 5.80 -2.51 -2.77
CA ALA A 17 5.22 -3.82 -3.02
C ALA A 17 5.48 -4.29 -4.47
N VAL A 18 5.37 -3.38 -5.45
CA VAL A 18 5.74 -3.65 -6.85
C VAL A 18 7.24 -3.94 -6.97
N GLU A 19 8.10 -3.22 -6.28
CA GLU A 19 9.54 -3.51 -6.25
C GLU A 19 9.83 -4.89 -5.65
N ALA A 20 9.18 -5.26 -4.54
CA ALA A 20 9.33 -6.60 -3.96
C ALA A 20 8.94 -7.69 -4.95
N ALA A 21 7.83 -7.50 -5.68
CA ALA A 21 7.40 -8.39 -6.74
C ALA A 21 8.45 -8.50 -7.85
N CYS A 22 9.03 -7.37 -8.27
CA CYS A 22 10.08 -7.34 -9.29
C CYS A 22 11.35 -8.08 -8.82
N ARG A 23 11.78 -7.92 -7.57
CA ARG A 23 12.93 -8.64 -7.00
C ARG A 23 12.71 -10.15 -6.97
N LEU A 24 11.48 -10.58 -6.62
CA LEU A 24 11.11 -12.00 -6.65
C LEU A 24 11.13 -12.52 -8.09
N LYS A 25 10.57 -11.76 -9.03
CA LYS A 25 10.57 -12.11 -10.46
C LYS A 25 11.98 -12.19 -11.04
N ASP A 26 12.86 -11.27 -10.69
CA ASP A 26 14.25 -11.26 -11.16
C ASP A 26 15.01 -12.53 -10.70
N LYS A 27 14.67 -13.08 -9.52
CA LYS A 27 15.32 -14.28 -8.94
C LYS A 27 14.67 -15.61 -9.37
N HIS A 28 13.34 -15.64 -9.48
CA HIS A 28 12.57 -16.88 -9.59
C HIS A 28 11.73 -16.96 -10.88
N GLY A 29 11.66 -15.89 -11.66
CA GLY A 29 10.74 -15.77 -12.79
C GLY A 29 9.30 -15.53 -12.33
N GLY A 30 8.34 -15.87 -13.18
CA GLY A 30 6.92 -15.63 -12.95
C GLY A 30 6.41 -14.34 -13.58
N ALA A 31 5.14 -14.05 -13.31
CA ALA A 31 4.43 -12.89 -13.85
C ALA A 31 3.87 -12.03 -12.71
N ILE A 32 3.85 -10.72 -12.92
CA ILE A 32 3.35 -9.73 -11.98
C ILE A 32 2.10 -9.10 -12.60
N THR A 33 0.97 -9.29 -11.94
CA THR A 33 -0.29 -8.62 -12.27
C THR A 33 -0.58 -7.57 -11.21
N VAL A 34 -0.85 -6.34 -11.64
CA VAL A 34 -1.21 -5.24 -10.73
C VAL A 34 -2.68 -4.87 -10.84
N ILE A 35 -3.29 -4.51 -9.72
CA ILE A 35 -4.70 -4.11 -9.66
C ILE A 35 -4.77 -2.80 -8.90
N SER A 36 -5.48 -1.81 -9.43
CA SER A 36 -5.75 -0.56 -8.73
C SER A 36 -7.24 -0.26 -8.79
N MET A 37 -7.83 0.11 -7.66
CA MET A 37 -9.20 0.63 -7.60
C MET A 37 -9.16 2.15 -7.53
N GLY A 38 -9.95 2.83 -8.35
CA GLY A 38 -10.01 4.29 -8.31
C GLY A 38 -10.68 4.90 -9.54
N SER A 39 -10.61 6.22 -9.63
CA SER A 39 -11.10 6.97 -10.79
C SER A 39 -10.21 6.78 -12.02
N GLU A 40 -10.50 7.50 -13.10
CA GLU A 40 -9.78 7.38 -14.39
C GLU A 40 -8.24 7.47 -14.27
N LYS A 41 -7.73 8.19 -13.26
CA LYS A 41 -6.30 8.34 -13.00
C LYS A 41 -5.63 7.08 -12.43
N ALA A 42 -6.41 6.06 -12.04
CA ALA A 42 -5.88 4.76 -11.63
C ALA A 42 -5.14 4.05 -12.77
N SER A 43 -5.48 4.35 -14.03
CA SER A 43 -4.75 3.84 -15.20
C SER A 43 -3.29 4.29 -15.20
N ASP A 44 -3.01 5.53 -14.79
CA ASP A 44 -1.64 6.06 -14.73
C ASP A 44 -0.82 5.36 -13.63
N VAL A 45 -1.45 5.01 -12.50
CA VAL A 45 -0.84 4.23 -11.41
C VAL A 45 -0.46 2.83 -11.90
N VAL A 46 -1.38 2.16 -12.61
CA VAL A 46 -1.13 0.84 -13.19
C VAL A 46 -0.02 0.89 -14.25
N LYS A 47 -0.02 1.90 -15.12
CA LYS A 47 1.04 2.11 -16.11
C LYS A 47 2.39 2.37 -15.45
N HIS A 48 2.42 3.13 -14.37
CA HIS A 48 3.66 3.34 -13.60
C HIS A 48 4.22 2.00 -13.10
N ALA A 49 3.40 1.13 -12.51
CA ALA A 49 3.83 -0.18 -12.06
C ALA A 49 4.30 -1.10 -13.21
N ILE A 50 3.64 -1.05 -14.38
CA ILE A 50 4.10 -1.74 -15.60
C ILE A 50 5.47 -1.22 -16.04
N SER A 51 5.68 0.09 -15.96
CA SER A 51 6.98 0.69 -16.31
C SER A 51 8.11 0.23 -15.37
N MET A 52 7.79 -0.08 -14.11
CA MET A 52 8.74 -0.65 -13.15
C MET A 52 9.08 -2.10 -13.50
N GLY A 53 8.09 -2.90 -13.91
CA GLY A 53 8.32 -4.29 -14.29
C GLY A 53 7.12 -5.23 -14.18
N ALA A 54 5.94 -4.70 -13.83
CA ALA A 54 4.71 -5.48 -13.89
C ALA A 54 4.39 -5.89 -15.34
N ASP A 55 3.81 -7.08 -15.51
CA ASP A 55 3.47 -7.65 -16.80
C ASP A 55 2.09 -7.21 -17.24
N GLU A 56 1.09 -7.41 -16.39
CA GLU A 56 -0.32 -7.11 -16.65
C GLU A 56 -0.91 -6.18 -15.59
N GLY A 57 -1.99 -5.50 -15.94
CA GLY A 57 -2.62 -4.56 -15.02
C GLY A 57 -4.10 -4.35 -15.29
N PHE A 58 -4.87 -4.14 -14.23
CA PHE A 58 -6.32 -3.92 -14.28
C PHE A 58 -6.72 -2.72 -13.42
N VAL A 59 -7.69 -1.94 -13.89
CA VAL A 59 -8.33 -0.88 -13.11
C VAL A 59 -9.73 -1.32 -12.71
N LEU A 60 -10.06 -1.15 -11.42
CA LEU A 60 -11.41 -1.33 -10.89
C LEU A 60 -12.06 0.05 -10.73
N GLN A 61 -13.09 0.31 -11.53
CA GLN A 61 -13.75 1.63 -11.57
C GLN A 61 -15.25 1.45 -11.76
N ASP A 62 -16.01 1.87 -10.75
CA ASP A 62 -17.46 1.86 -10.71
C ASP A 62 -17.93 2.92 -9.72
N GLU A 63 -19.07 3.56 -9.97
CA GLU A 63 -19.68 4.53 -9.04
C GLU A 63 -19.99 3.88 -7.69
N ALA A 64 -20.32 2.58 -7.71
CA ALA A 64 -20.56 1.80 -6.50
C ALA A 64 -19.33 1.68 -5.59
N PHE A 65 -18.12 1.99 -6.07
CA PHE A 65 -16.89 1.87 -5.29
C PHE A 65 -16.53 3.14 -4.49
N GLU A 66 -17.19 4.28 -4.75
CA GLU A 66 -16.76 5.58 -4.22
C GLU A 66 -16.96 5.75 -2.71
N SER A 67 -17.88 4.99 -2.11
CA SER A 67 -18.27 5.13 -0.70
C SER A 67 -17.86 3.94 0.17
N LEU A 68 -16.99 3.07 -0.34
CA LEU A 68 -16.54 1.89 0.37
C LEU A 68 -15.52 2.25 1.45
N ASP A 69 -15.63 1.56 2.59
CA ASP A 69 -14.61 1.53 3.61
C ASP A 69 -13.54 0.47 3.31
N SER A 70 -12.58 0.26 4.24
CA SER A 70 -11.53 -0.74 4.07
C SER A 70 -12.06 -2.16 3.80
N PHE A 71 -13.24 -2.51 4.33
CA PHE A 71 -13.84 -3.83 4.13
C PHE A 71 -14.41 -3.97 2.72
N GLY A 72 -15.21 -2.99 2.28
CA GLY A 72 -15.74 -2.95 0.91
C GLY A 72 -14.63 -2.93 -0.14
N ILE A 73 -13.56 -2.15 0.09
CA ILE A 73 -12.39 -2.11 -0.80
C ILE A 73 -11.73 -3.50 -0.89
N ALA A 74 -11.51 -4.16 0.25
CA ALA A 74 -10.92 -5.49 0.28
C ALA A 74 -11.82 -6.54 -0.41
N TYR A 75 -13.13 -6.44 -0.29
CA TYR A 75 -14.08 -7.29 -1.00
C TYR A 75 -13.97 -7.13 -2.53
N VAL A 76 -13.97 -5.90 -3.02
CA VAL A 76 -13.84 -5.59 -4.46
C VAL A 76 -12.50 -6.10 -5.01
N LEU A 77 -11.39 -5.86 -4.30
CA LEU A 77 -10.07 -6.39 -4.67
C LEU A 77 -10.05 -7.92 -4.64
N GLY A 78 -10.67 -8.55 -3.64
CA GLY A 78 -10.78 -10.00 -3.52
C GLY A 78 -11.50 -10.63 -4.71
N LYS A 79 -12.64 -10.06 -5.11
CA LYS A 79 -13.40 -10.49 -6.30
C LYS A 79 -12.57 -10.35 -7.58
N ALA A 80 -11.82 -9.25 -7.73
CA ALA A 80 -10.93 -9.06 -8.87
C ALA A 80 -9.80 -10.10 -8.91
N ILE A 81 -9.17 -10.40 -7.76
CA ILE A 81 -8.12 -11.43 -7.65
C ILE A 81 -8.69 -12.82 -7.96
N GLN A 82 -9.89 -13.15 -7.47
CA GLN A 82 -10.57 -14.41 -7.78
C GLN A 82 -10.90 -14.54 -9.27
N LYS A 83 -11.34 -13.45 -9.91
CA LYS A 83 -11.60 -13.42 -11.36
C LYS A 83 -10.33 -13.63 -12.19
N ILE A 84 -9.22 -12.99 -11.82
CA ILE A 84 -7.93 -13.19 -12.49
C ILE A 84 -7.51 -14.66 -12.35
N GLY A 85 -7.68 -15.22 -11.15
CA GLY A 85 -7.35 -16.60 -10.84
C GLY A 85 -5.83 -16.85 -10.82
N GLY A 86 -5.42 -17.97 -10.24
CA GLY A 86 -4.04 -18.45 -10.26
C GLY A 86 -3.00 -17.45 -9.72
N TYR A 87 -2.70 -17.51 -8.43
CA TYR A 87 -1.64 -16.72 -7.80
C TYR A 87 -0.94 -17.50 -6.70
N ASP A 88 0.35 -17.22 -6.52
CA ASP A 88 1.17 -17.79 -5.43
C ASP A 88 1.40 -16.79 -4.29
N LEU A 89 1.23 -15.49 -4.56
CA LEU A 89 1.51 -14.43 -3.62
C LEU A 89 0.72 -13.16 -3.97
N VAL A 90 0.13 -12.53 -2.96
CA VAL A 90 -0.48 -11.20 -3.05
C VAL A 90 0.38 -10.21 -2.28
N LEU A 91 0.77 -9.10 -2.93
CA LEU A 91 1.57 -8.04 -2.31
C LEU A 91 0.76 -6.74 -2.22
N CYS A 92 0.76 -6.13 -1.03
CA CYS A 92 0.17 -4.82 -0.79
C CYS A 92 1.18 -3.91 -0.09
N GLY A 93 1.06 -2.60 -0.21
CA GLY A 93 1.72 -1.70 0.74
C GLY A 93 1.18 -1.89 2.15
N ARG A 94 1.97 -1.57 3.19
CA ARG A 94 1.51 -1.67 4.60
C ARG A 94 0.25 -0.84 4.89
N GLN A 95 0.10 0.29 4.21
CA GLN A 95 -1.03 1.20 4.30
C GLN A 95 -1.02 2.13 3.09
N SER A 96 -2.12 2.83 2.83
CA SER A 96 -2.16 3.92 1.87
C SER A 96 -1.60 5.22 2.49
N ALA A 97 -1.04 6.10 1.67
CA ALA A 97 -0.45 7.36 2.15
C ALA A 97 -1.49 8.47 2.43
N ASP A 98 -2.75 8.25 2.05
CA ASP A 98 -3.86 9.19 2.23
C ASP A 98 -4.55 9.00 3.60
N TRP A 99 -5.32 7.93 3.77
CA TRP A 99 -6.08 7.62 4.98
C TRP A 99 -5.24 6.89 6.02
N GLY A 100 -4.22 6.14 5.58
CA GLY A 100 -3.28 5.49 6.51
C GLY A 100 -3.89 4.36 7.34
N SER A 101 -5.08 3.84 6.99
CA SER A 101 -5.80 2.86 7.81
C SER A 101 -5.07 1.54 8.00
N GLY A 102 -4.27 1.10 7.02
CA GLY A 102 -3.46 -0.13 7.10
C GLY A 102 -4.27 -1.43 7.22
N GLN A 103 -5.55 -1.42 6.84
CA GLN A 103 -6.49 -2.53 7.07
C GLN A 103 -6.70 -3.42 5.84
N VAL A 104 -6.73 -2.84 4.63
CA VAL A 104 -7.17 -3.52 3.40
C VAL A 104 -6.41 -4.82 3.15
N GLY A 105 -5.08 -4.83 3.28
CA GLY A 105 -4.28 -6.03 3.03
C GLY A 105 -4.65 -7.22 3.94
N SER A 106 -4.84 -6.97 5.24
CA SER A 106 -5.21 -8.04 6.19
C SER A 106 -6.63 -8.54 5.98
N ILE A 107 -7.58 -7.63 5.70
CA ILE A 107 -8.97 -8.01 5.40
C ILE A 107 -9.02 -8.82 4.10
N LEU A 108 -8.25 -8.40 3.09
CA LEU A 108 -8.16 -9.09 1.81
C LEU A 108 -7.64 -10.53 1.97
N ALA A 109 -6.64 -10.74 2.84
CA ALA A 109 -6.13 -12.08 3.13
C ALA A 109 -7.20 -12.99 3.74
N GLU A 110 -8.00 -12.45 4.67
CA GLU A 110 -9.12 -13.17 5.29
C GLU A 110 -10.18 -13.53 4.23
N ILE A 111 -10.57 -12.58 3.36
CA ILE A 111 -11.54 -12.80 2.27
C ILE A 111 -11.06 -13.89 1.29
N LEU A 112 -9.76 -13.93 1.01
CA LEU A 112 -9.16 -14.94 0.14
C LEU A 112 -8.92 -16.28 0.85
N GLY A 113 -9.04 -16.33 2.18
CA GLY A 113 -8.77 -17.52 2.99
C GLY A 113 -7.30 -17.93 3.02
N ILE A 114 -6.38 -16.95 2.94
CA ILE A 114 -4.92 -17.20 2.88
C ILE A 114 -4.18 -16.55 4.07
N PRO A 115 -3.03 -17.10 4.49
CA PRO A 115 -2.22 -16.49 5.55
C PRO A 115 -1.72 -15.09 5.18
N VAL A 116 -1.53 -14.25 6.20
CA VAL A 116 -0.98 -12.89 6.04
C VAL A 116 0.26 -12.66 6.89
N VAL A 117 1.29 -12.04 6.30
CA VAL A 117 2.43 -11.48 7.03
C VAL A 117 2.49 -9.98 6.77
N THR A 118 2.50 -9.17 7.83
CA THR A 118 2.50 -7.70 7.69
C THR A 118 3.87 -7.10 7.93
N LEU A 119 4.07 -5.87 7.42
CA LEU A 119 5.27 -5.05 7.67
C LEU A 119 6.59 -5.69 7.23
N ALA A 120 6.58 -6.34 6.06
CA ALA A 120 7.75 -6.97 5.48
C ALA A 120 8.81 -5.93 5.06
N CYS A 121 10.05 -6.13 5.49
CA CYS A 121 11.23 -5.43 5.00
C CYS A 121 12.12 -6.30 4.10
N ASP A 122 11.87 -7.60 4.03
CA ASP A 122 12.55 -8.51 3.12
C ASP A 122 11.64 -9.71 2.83
N ILE A 123 11.67 -10.20 1.60
CA ILE A 123 10.83 -11.31 1.14
C ILE A 123 11.69 -12.22 0.26
N GLU A 124 11.77 -13.48 0.63
CA GLU A 124 12.46 -14.53 -0.12
C GLU A 124 11.49 -15.68 -0.38
N ALA A 125 11.51 -16.24 -1.59
CA ALA A 125 10.81 -17.47 -1.91
C ALA A 125 11.78 -18.65 -1.79
N VAL A 126 11.43 -19.64 -0.98
CA VAL A 126 12.21 -20.87 -0.78
C VAL A 126 11.27 -22.06 -0.93
N ASP A 127 11.50 -22.86 -1.96
CA ASP A 127 10.62 -23.97 -2.37
C ASP A 127 9.17 -23.51 -2.57
N LYS A 128 8.24 -23.97 -1.72
CA LYS A 128 6.81 -23.62 -1.73
C LYS A 128 6.40 -22.70 -0.57
N LYS A 129 7.38 -22.03 0.03
CA LYS A 129 7.17 -21.14 1.16
C LYS A 129 7.80 -19.77 0.91
N LEU A 130 7.30 -18.78 1.63
CA LEU A 130 7.92 -17.49 1.77
C LEU A 130 8.65 -17.42 3.10
N ARG A 131 9.86 -16.87 3.08
CA ARG A 131 10.59 -16.40 4.25
C ARG A 131 10.53 -14.88 4.26
N VAL A 132 9.93 -14.30 5.28
CA VAL A 132 9.66 -12.86 5.37
C VAL A 132 10.35 -12.30 6.61
N LYS A 133 11.12 -11.22 6.44
CA LYS A 133 11.58 -10.42 7.58
C LYS A 133 10.53 -9.35 7.86
N ARG A 134 9.91 -9.40 9.04
CA ARG A 134 8.89 -8.46 9.50
C ARG A 134 9.51 -7.47 10.48
N ILE A 135 9.31 -6.17 10.26
CA ILE A 135 9.77 -5.13 11.18
C ILE A 135 8.96 -5.16 12.48
N VAL A 136 9.68 -5.06 13.59
CA VAL A 136 9.16 -4.80 14.93
C VAL A 136 9.93 -3.63 15.55
N LYS A 137 9.49 -3.13 16.70
CA LYS A 137 10.05 -1.93 17.34
C LYS A 137 11.58 -1.97 17.49
N ASP A 138 12.12 -3.12 17.91
CA ASP A 138 13.53 -3.27 18.29
C ASP A 138 14.33 -4.12 17.28
N GLY A 139 13.81 -4.33 16.06
CA GLY A 139 14.48 -5.14 15.03
C GLY A 139 13.53 -5.77 14.03
N TYR A 140 13.72 -7.06 13.77
CA TYR A 140 12.85 -7.83 12.87
C TYR A 140 12.66 -9.28 13.35
N GLU A 141 11.53 -9.86 12.95
CA GLU A 141 11.22 -11.28 13.09
C GLU A 141 11.39 -11.98 11.73
N VAL A 142 11.87 -13.22 11.72
CA VAL A 142 11.90 -14.05 10.51
C VAL A 142 10.74 -15.03 10.58
N LEU A 143 9.79 -14.90 9.65
CA LEU A 143 8.57 -15.70 9.60
C LEU A 143 8.58 -16.56 8.33
N GLU A 144 8.00 -17.76 8.43
CA GLU A 144 7.73 -18.61 7.26
C GLU A 144 6.22 -18.73 7.03
N ALA A 145 5.79 -18.57 5.78
CA ALA A 145 4.39 -18.72 5.37
C ALA A 145 4.28 -19.63 4.13
N PRO A 146 3.20 -20.43 4.00
CA PRO A 146 2.97 -21.19 2.77
C PRO A 146 2.55 -20.27 1.62
N MET A 147 2.63 -20.78 0.39
CA MET A 147 1.99 -20.16 -0.78
C MET A 147 0.70 -20.93 -1.12
N PRO A 148 -0.43 -20.26 -1.42
CA PRO A 148 -0.58 -18.80 -1.51
C PRO A 148 -0.63 -18.10 -0.15
N SER A 149 -0.07 -16.90 -0.07
CA SER A 149 -0.19 -15.99 1.08
C SER A 149 -0.19 -14.53 0.64
N LEU A 150 -0.59 -13.64 1.56
CA LEU A 150 -0.54 -12.19 1.38
C LEU A 150 0.58 -11.60 2.24
N VAL A 151 1.35 -10.67 1.67
CA VAL A 151 2.38 -9.94 2.41
C VAL A 151 2.19 -8.43 2.24
N THR A 152 2.16 -7.69 3.36
CA THR A 152 2.17 -6.22 3.32
C THR A 152 3.58 -5.67 3.49
N VAL A 153 3.97 -4.73 2.64
CA VAL A 153 5.36 -4.28 2.48
C VAL A 153 5.56 -2.93 3.18
N SER A 154 6.63 -2.87 3.99
CA SER A 154 7.02 -1.68 4.75
C SER A 154 8.08 -0.85 4.02
N SER A 155 8.35 0.36 4.53
CA SER A 155 9.33 1.29 3.97
C SER A 155 10.76 0.74 3.96
N GLU A 156 11.06 -0.13 4.91
CA GLU A 156 12.38 -0.72 5.18
C GLU A 156 12.81 -1.73 4.11
N LEU A 157 11.94 -2.12 3.18
CA LEU A 157 12.31 -2.89 1.98
C LEU A 157 13.37 -2.15 1.12
N GLY A 158 13.44 -0.82 1.25
CA GLY A 158 14.34 0.04 0.51
C GLY A 158 13.61 0.84 -0.58
N LEU A 159 14.39 1.38 -1.50
CA LEU A 159 13.87 2.22 -2.58
C LEU A 159 13.43 1.36 -3.78
N PRO A 160 12.32 1.72 -4.45
CA PRO A 160 11.91 1.10 -5.69
C PRO A 160 12.90 1.42 -6.82
N ARG A 161 13.00 0.53 -7.81
CA ARG A 161 13.79 0.78 -9.02
C ARG A 161 13.24 1.94 -9.84
N LEU A 162 14.12 2.63 -10.56
CA LEU A 162 13.72 3.61 -11.56
C LEU A 162 13.35 2.90 -12.88
N PRO A 163 12.17 3.19 -13.46
CA PRO A 163 11.80 2.68 -14.77
C PRO A 163 12.78 3.12 -15.87
N ALA A 164 13.18 2.19 -16.73
CA ALA A 164 13.96 2.52 -17.92
C ALA A 164 13.08 3.23 -18.97
N GLY A 165 13.64 4.16 -19.74
CA GLY A 165 12.89 4.96 -20.73
C GLY A 165 12.05 4.13 -21.72
N MET A 166 12.59 2.99 -22.17
CA MET A 166 11.84 2.07 -23.05
C MET A 166 10.60 1.48 -22.35
N ARG A 167 10.70 1.12 -21.06
CA ARG A 167 9.56 0.58 -20.30
C ARG A 167 8.49 1.65 -20.06
N ILE A 168 8.89 2.90 -19.84
CA ILE A 168 7.95 4.04 -19.74
C ILE A 168 7.15 4.17 -21.04
N MET A 169 7.80 4.08 -22.20
CA MET A 169 7.12 4.16 -23.50
C MET A 169 6.17 2.98 -23.74
N ILE A 170 6.56 1.77 -23.38
CA ILE A 170 5.71 0.57 -23.49
C ILE A 170 4.49 0.71 -22.59
N ALA A 171 4.68 1.10 -21.33
CA ALA A 171 3.61 1.29 -20.37
C ALA A 171 2.62 2.37 -20.82
N ALA A 172 3.12 3.50 -21.34
CA ALA A 172 2.27 4.59 -21.84
C ALA A 172 1.30 4.12 -22.94
N ARG A 173 1.76 3.22 -23.81
CA ARG A 173 0.99 2.65 -24.94
C ARG A 173 0.08 1.49 -24.55
N LYS A 174 0.32 0.83 -23.41
CA LYS A 174 -0.47 -0.32 -22.98
C LYS A 174 -1.90 0.12 -22.65
N GLN A 175 -2.87 -0.56 -23.24
CA GLN A 175 -4.27 -0.38 -22.89
C GLN A 175 -4.54 -1.15 -21.60
N ILE A 176 -5.05 -0.46 -20.59
CA ILE A 176 -5.35 -1.05 -19.29
C ILE A 176 -6.84 -1.37 -19.25
N PRO A 177 -7.24 -2.64 -19.13
CA PRO A 177 -8.64 -3.00 -18.99
C PRO A 177 -9.24 -2.38 -17.73
N VAL A 178 -10.46 -1.86 -17.86
CA VAL A 178 -11.25 -1.33 -16.76
C VAL A 178 -12.39 -2.31 -16.48
N TRP A 179 -12.52 -2.74 -15.24
CA TRP A 179 -13.58 -3.62 -14.76
C TRP A 179 -14.49 -2.88 -13.79
N LYS A 180 -15.79 -3.03 -14.02
CA LYS A 180 -16.88 -2.58 -13.17
C LYS A 180 -17.28 -3.66 -12.16
N ALA A 181 -18.19 -3.33 -11.24
CA ALA A 181 -18.70 -4.26 -10.23
C ALA A 181 -19.26 -5.56 -10.86
N GLN A 182 -20.04 -5.42 -11.93
CA GLN A 182 -20.60 -6.55 -12.67
C GLN A 182 -19.52 -7.46 -13.28
N ASP A 183 -18.40 -6.88 -13.73
CA ASP A 183 -17.38 -7.62 -14.46
C ASP A 183 -16.64 -8.56 -13.53
N ILE A 184 -16.49 -8.20 -12.26
CA ILE A 184 -15.85 -9.02 -11.22
C ILE A 184 -16.83 -9.90 -10.43
N GLY A 185 -18.12 -9.87 -10.77
CA GLY A 185 -19.16 -10.60 -10.04
C GLY A 185 -19.31 -10.12 -8.58
N ALA A 186 -19.13 -8.82 -8.35
CA ALA A 186 -19.41 -8.21 -7.06
C ALA A 186 -20.92 -8.10 -6.85
N GLU A 187 -21.37 -8.50 -5.66
CA GLU A 187 -22.78 -8.44 -5.29
C GLU A 187 -23.13 -7.01 -4.85
N SER A 188 -24.21 -6.44 -5.39
CA SER A 188 -24.63 -5.07 -5.08
C SER A 188 -24.89 -4.84 -3.60
N SER A 189 -25.36 -5.86 -2.88
CA SER A 189 -25.52 -5.79 -1.43
C SER A 189 -24.20 -5.47 -0.73
N GLN A 190 -23.10 -6.10 -1.11
CA GLN A 190 -21.78 -5.89 -0.51
C GLN A 190 -21.15 -4.52 -0.84
N LEU A 191 -21.73 -3.79 -1.81
CA LEU A 191 -21.26 -2.47 -2.23
C LEU A 191 -22.13 -1.33 -1.69
N ASP A 192 -23.23 -1.67 -0.98
CA ASP A 192 -24.10 -0.66 -0.40
C ASP A 192 -23.40 0.08 0.74
N LYS A 193 -23.55 1.41 0.78
CA LYS A 193 -23.03 2.25 1.87
C LYS A 193 -23.54 1.77 3.24
N ALA A 194 -24.74 1.20 3.31
CA ALA A 194 -25.30 0.64 4.55
C ALA A 194 -24.50 -0.56 5.10
N ASN A 195 -23.68 -1.22 4.27
CA ASN A 195 -22.77 -2.28 4.69
C ASN A 195 -21.35 -1.79 5.01
N ALA A 196 -21.08 -0.49 4.89
CA ALA A 196 -19.84 0.07 5.41
C ALA A 196 -19.83 -0.04 6.95
N HIS A 197 -18.73 -0.53 7.51
CA HIS A 197 -18.52 -0.66 8.95
C HIS A 197 -18.05 0.64 9.59
N THR A 198 -17.62 1.62 8.78
CA THR A 198 -17.13 2.91 9.24
C THR A 198 -17.73 4.05 8.43
N GLU A 199 -17.97 5.18 9.10
CA GLU A 199 -18.42 6.42 8.47
C GLU A 199 -17.56 7.59 8.95
N VAL A 200 -17.12 8.44 8.02
CA VAL A 200 -16.41 9.69 8.34
C VAL A 200 -17.43 10.74 8.76
N THR A 201 -17.51 10.99 10.07
CA THR A 201 -18.49 11.95 10.64
C THR A 201 -18.02 13.40 10.54
N SER A 202 -16.71 13.64 10.63
CA SER A 202 -16.12 14.98 10.52
C SER A 202 -14.66 14.89 10.07
N LEU A 203 -14.21 15.91 9.33
CA LEU A 203 -12.82 16.07 8.90
C LEU A 203 -12.43 17.54 9.05
N SER A 204 -11.33 17.81 9.73
CA SER A 204 -10.84 19.17 9.94
C SER A 204 -9.31 19.21 9.86
N VAL A 205 -8.78 20.37 9.47
CA VAL A 205 -7.34 20.60 9.45
C VAL A 205 -6.90 20.96 10.86
N PRO A 206 -5.98 20.21 11.49
CA PRO A 206 -5.54 20.50 12.85
C PRO A 206 -4.81 21.85 12.88
N THR A 207 -5.24 22.73 13.77
CA THR A 207 -4.55 24.00 14.02
C THR A 207 -3.39 23.75 14.99
N ARG A 208 -2.16 23.92 14.53
CA ARG A 208 -0.96 23.84 15.39
C ARG A 208 -0.45 25.25 15.71
N LYS A 209 -0.38 25.59 16.99
CA LYS A 209 0.39 26.74 17.48
C LYS A 209 1.78 26.24 17.84
N THR A 210 2.81 26.85 17.27
CA THR A 210 4.21 26.55 17.61
C THR A 210 4.80 27.77 18.28
N GLU A 211 5.22 27.62 19.53
CA GLU A 211 5.95 28.65 20.28
C GLU A 211 7.42 28.24 20.33
N CYS A 212 8.30 29.12 19.87
CA CYS A 212 9.74 28.90 19.90
C CYS A 212 10.33 29.65 21.09
N GLU A 213 10.87 28.91 22.05
CA GLU A 213 11.64 29.46 23.17
C GLU A 213 13.11 29.10 22.97
N ILE A 214 13.95 30.11 22.80
CA ILE A 214 15.40 29.91 22.72
C ILE A 214 15.95 29.85 24.14
N ILE A 215 16.45 28.69 24.54
CA ILE A 215 17.04 28.48 25.86
C ILE A 215 18.48 28.96 25.86
N THR A 216 18.82 29.87 26.77
CA THR A 216 20.14 30.47 26.91
C THR A 216 20.86 29.99 28.18
N GLY A 217 22.17 30.25 28.26
CA GLY A 217 23.04 30.01 29.41
C GLY A 217 24.39 30.70 29.19
N ASP A 218 25.13 30.95 30.27
CA ASP A 218 26.40 31.71 30.21
C ASP A 218 27.52 30.89 29.53
N THR A 219 27.36 29.56 29.51
CA THR A 219 28.20 28.64 28.75
C THR A 219 27.35 27.67 27.92
N PRO A 220 27.90 27.05 26.85
CA PRO A 220 27.20 26.01 26.10
C PRO A 220 26.72 24.84 26.97
N SER A 221 27.49 24.49 28.01
CA SER A 221 27.13 23.42 28.95
C SER A 221 25.91 23.78 29.79
N GLU A 222 25.81 25.05 30.22
CA GLU A 222 24.67 25.53 30.99
C GLU A 222 23.42 25.66 30.14
N ALA A 223 23.53 26.20 28.92
CA ALA A 223 22.43 26.24 27.98
C ALA A 223 21.88 24.84 27.67
N ALA A 224 22.74 23.82 27.55
CA ALA A 224 22.34 22.43 27.37
C ALA A 224 21.61 21.86 28.60
N ALA A 225 22.09 22.15 29.82
CA ALA A 225 21.44 21.73 31.07
C ALA A 225 20.06 22.39 31.26
N ASN A 226 19.95 23.68 30.93
CA ASN A 226 18.70 24.43 30.95
C ASN A 226 17.70 23.85 29.94
N LEU A 227 18.17 23.52 28.74
CA LEU A 227 17.35 22.90 27.70
C LEU A 227 16.84 21.53 28.15
N ALA A 228 17.71 20.66 28.67
CA ALA A 228 17.33 19.35 29.16
C ALA A 228 16.27 19.44 30.28
N SER A 229 16.47 20.36 31.22
CA SER A 229 15.53 20.61 32.32
C SER A 229 14.16 21.10 31.84
N LYS A 230 14.14 21.91 30.77
CA LYS A 230 12.90 22.40 30.16
C LYS A 230 12.17 21.28 29.41
N LEU A 231 12.89 20.45 28.64
CA LEU A 231 12.31 19.34 27.88
C LEU A 231 11.66 18.30 28.80
N VAL A 232 12.29 17.96 29.93
CA VAL A 232 11.70 17.04 30.93
C VAL A 232 10.38 17.54 31.49
N LYS A 233 10.19 18.86 31.59
CA LYS A 233 8.91 19.45 32.07
C LYS A 233 7.81 19.48 31.01
N LEU A 234 8.17 19.30 29.73
CA LEU A 234 7.25 19.35 28.59
C LEU A 234 6.85 17.96 28.08
N MET A 235 7.62 16.93 28.42
CA MET A 235 7.26 15.51 28.23
C MET A 235 6.30 15.04 29.31
#